data_AF-A0A0B8NUM6-F1
#
_entry.id   AF-A0A0B8NUM6-F1
#
_cell.length_a   1.000
_cell.length_b   1.000
_cell.length_c   1.000
_cell.angle_alpha   90.00
_cell.angle_beta   90.00
_cell.angle_gamma   90.00
#
_symmetry.space_group_name_H-M   'P 1'
#
loop_
_entity.id
_entity.type
_entity.pdbx_description
1 polymer ?
#
loop_
_entity_poly.entity_id
_entity_poly.type
_entity_poly.pdbx_seq_one_letter_code
_entity_poly.pdbx_strand_id
1 'polypeptide(L)'
;MGGIVLGALPGLTATMGVAILLPFTFGMEPTAALVMLIGVYIGGIYGGSIAAILLKTPGTPASAATVLDGHTLAAKGQAARALSISAVASFTGGLISTIVLIAIAPLLANFALRFNAPEYFALALFGLTIIASVSSQNILKGLLAGTIGLLISTVGLDPISSVPRFTFGVMDLYSGINVIPVLIGLFALSEAINQIEKILKEKKAEVPKFDHKLLSKKDLKEMMPTAVKSGVMVQP
;
A
#
# COMPACT_ATOMS: atom_id res chain seq x y z
N MET A 1 10.45 1.38 -11.88
CA MET A 1 9.74 2.45 -12.64
C MET A 1 8.23 2.21 -12.70
N GLY A 2 7.75 1.03 -13.14
CA GLY A 2 6.30 0.74 -13.19
C GLY A 2 5.55 1.01 -11.88
N GLY A 3 6.15 0.67 -10.73
CA GLY A 3 5.59 1.01 -9.42
C GLY A 3 5.43 2.51 -9.16
N ILE A 4 6.38 3.35 -9.62
CA ILE A 4 6.29 4.81 -9.46
C ILE A 4 5.15 5.37 -10.30
N VAL A 5 5.00 4.87 -11.53
CA VAL A 5 3.90 5.27 -12.41
C VAL A 5 2.56 4.88 -11.81
N LEU A 6 2.43 3.63 -11.31
CA LEU A 6 1.24 3.16 -10.60
C LEU A 6 0.92 4.04 -9.39
N GLY A 7 1.90 4.32 -8.53
CA GLY A 7 1.68 5.12 -7.33
C GLY A 7 1.40 6.60 -7.61
N ALA A 8 1.90 7.14 -8.73
CA ALA A 8 1.66 8.53 -9.11
C ALA A 8 0.23 8.78 -9.63
N LEU A 9 -0.54 7.73 -9.94
CA LEU A 9 -1.93 7.86 -10.33
C LEU A 9 -2.79 8.15 -9.08
N PRO A 10 -3.52 9.28 -9.05
CA PRO A 10 -4.36 9.62 -7.91
C PRO A 10 -5.43 8.54 -7.66
N GLY A 11 -5.51 8.05 -6.42
CA GLY A 11 -6.46 7.01 -6.02
C GLY A 11 -5.88 5.59 -6.02
N LEU A 12 -4.75 5.35 -6.71
CA LEU A 12 -4.13 4.03 -6.72
C LEU A 12 -3.03 3.91 -5.67
N THR A 13 -3.24 3.04 -4.69
CA THR A 13 -2.27 2.84 -3.60
C THR A 13 -1.23 1.77 -3.95
N ALA A 14 -0.07 1.82 -3.28
CA ALA A 14 0.98 0.83 -3.47
C ALA A 14 0.49 -0.61 -3.15
N THR A 15 -0.32 -0.77 -2.10
CA THR A 15 -0.91 -2.07 -1.72
C THR A 15 -1.85 -2.61 -2.80
N MET A 16 -2.63 -1.74 -3.45
CA MET A 16 -3.47 -2.12 -4.58
C MET A 16 -2.66 -2.50 -5.81
N GLY A 17 -1.59 -1.76 -6.12
CA GLY A 17 -0.68 -2.11 -7.21
C GLY A 17 -0.06 -3.51 -7.03
N VAL A 18 0.32 -3.86 -5.79
CA VAL A 18 0.79 -5.21 -5.45
C VAL A 18 -0.33 -6.24 -5.63
N ALA A 19 -1.55 -5.97 -5.18
CA ALA A 19 -2.68 -6.88 -5.33
C ALA A 19 -3.02 -7.19 -6.79
N ILE A 20 -2.99 -6.18 -7.67
CA ILE A 20 -3.25 -6.34 -9.11
C ILE A 20 -2.14 -7.14 -9.79
N LEU A 21 -0.89 -6.99 -9.36
CA LEU A 21 0.25 -7.70 -9.95
C LEU A 21 0.47 -9.10 -9.39
N LEU A 22 -0.03 -9.40 -8.19
CA LEU A 22 0.09 -10.71 -7.54
C LEU A 22 -0.28 -11.89 -8.46
N PRO A 23 -1.41 -11.92 -9.19
CA PRO A 23 -1.73 -13.06 -10.05
C PRO A 23 -0.75 -13.26 -11.21
N PHE A 24 -0.12 -12.18 -11.70
CA PHE A 24 0.91 -12.29 -12.73
C PHE A 24 2.19 -12.95 -12.21
N THR A 25 2.39 -12.98 -10.89
CA THR A 25 3.58 -13.59 -10.29
C THR A 25 3.49 -15.11 -10.09
N PHE A 26 2.31 -15.71 -10.25
CA PHE A 26 2.15 -17.16 -10.00
C PHE A 26 2.79 -18.05 -11.06
N GLY A 27 2.99 -17.55 -12.27
CA GLY A 27 3.75 -18.24 -13.32
C GLY A 27 5.24 -17.94 -13.31
N MET A 28 5.72 -17.10 -12.39
CA MET A 28 7.10 -16.63 -12.34
C MET A 28 7.94 -17.44 -11.35
N GLU A 29 9.26 -17.43 -11.54
CA GLU A 29 10.17 -17.93 -10.51
C GLU A 29 9.95 -17.14 -9.19
N PRO A 30 9.90 -17.80 -8.02
CA PRO A 30 9.62 -17.14 -6.74
C PRO A 30 10.52 -15.94 -6.43
N THR A 31 11.79 -15.99 -6.84
CA THR A 31 12.75 -14.89 -6.69
C THR A 31 12.33 -13.68 -7.51
N ALA A 32 12.03 -13.87 -8.79
CA ALA A 32 11.57 -12.83 -9.70
C ALA A 32 10.21 -12.25 -9.28
N ALA A 33 9.29 -13.10 -8.83
CA ALA A 33 8.00 -12.71 -8.26
C ALA A 33 8.17 -11.75 -7.07
N LEU A 34 8.99 -12.13 -6.09
CA LEU A 34 9.24 -11.31 -4.90
C LEU A 34 9.91 -9.98 -5.26
N VAL A 35 10.92 -9.99 -6.12
CA VAL A 35 11.61 -8.76 -6.56
C VAL A 35 10.63 -7.83 -7.30
N MET A 36 9.74 -8.37 -8.12
CA MET A 36 8.72 -7.59 -8.82
C MET A 36 7.73 -6.93 -7.85
N LEU A 37 7.17 -7.70 -6.90
CA LEU A 37 6.20 -7.18 -5.93
C LEU A 37 6.84 -6.13 -5.02
N ILE A 38 8.07 -6.38 -4.54
CA ILE A 38 8.82 -5.41 -3.72
C ILE A 38 9.14 -4.16 -4.53
N GLY A 39 9.59 -4.30 -5.77
CA GLY A 39 9.92 -3.17 -6.64
C GLY A 39 8.70 -2.29 -6.95
N VAL A 40 7.53 -2.91 -7.13
CA VAL A 40 6.27 -2.18 -7.31
C VAL A 40 5.83 -1.52 -6.02
N TYR A 41 5.94 -2.21 -4.88
CA TYR A 41 5.59 -1.66 -3.58
C TYR A 41 6.45 -0.43 -3.24
N ILE A 42 7.78 -0.57 -3.25
CA ILE A 42 8.72 0.53 -2.94
C ILE A 42 8.53 1.69 -3.94
N GLY A 43 8.41 1.36 -5.23
CA GLY A 43 8.15 2.36 -6.26
C GLY A 43 6.82 3.08 -6.06
N GLY A 44 5.77 2.35 -5.68
CA GLY A 44 4.42 2.88 -5.46
C GLY A 44 4.30 3.76 -4.23
N ILE A 45 5.01 3.43 -3.14
CA ILE A 45 5.06 4.26 -1.93
C ILE A 45 5.64 5.63 -2.26
N TYR A 46 6.77 5.68 -2.97
CA TYR A 46 7.34 6.96 -3.44
C TYR A 46 6.45 7.63 -4.51
N GLY A 47 5.90 6.87 -5.45
CA GLY A 47 5.00 7.38 -6.49
C GLY A 47 3.79 8.11 -5.89
N GLY A 48 3.21 7.57 -4.81
CA GLY A 48 2.10 8.19 -4.09
C GLY A 48 2.43 9.58 -3.52
N SER A 49 3.70 9.79 -3.15
CA SER A 49 4.18 11.11 -2.71
C SER A 49 4.15 12.15 -3.83
N ILE A 50 4.32 11.75 -5.10
CA ILE A 50 4.27 12.66 -6.25
C ILE A 50 2.88 13.27 -6.39
N ALA A 51 1.83 12.41 -6.40
CA ALA A 51 0.44 12.84 -6.46
C ALA A 51 0.04 13.68 -5.23
N ALA A 52 0.51 13.28 -4.04
CA ALA A 52 0.28 14.02 -2.80
C ALA A 52 0.89 15.44 -2.82
N ILE A 53 2.16 15.55 -3.23
CA ILE A 53 2.91 16.82 -3.23
C ILE A 53 2.39 17.77 -4.30
N LEU A 54 2.16 17.28 -5.52
CA LEU A 54 1.81 18.13 -6.66
C LEU A 54 0.31 18.42 -6.79
N LEU A 55 -0.54 17.45 -6.42
CA LEU A 55 -1.98 17.50 -6.68
C LEU A 55 -2.83 17.51 -5.40
N LYS A 56 -2.20 17.60 -4.22
CA LYS A 56 -2.87 17.60 -2.90
C LYS A 56 -3.85 16.43 -2.69
N THR A 57 -3.64 15.31 -3.41
CA THR A 57 -4.58 14.19 -3.43
C THR A 57 -3.89 12.95 -2.84
N PRO A 58 -3.83 12.80 -1.49
CA PRO A 58 -3.14 11.68 -0.87
C PRO A 58 -3.93 10.37 -1.07
N GLY A 59 -3.23 9.32 -1.51
CA GLY A 59 -3.80 7.98 -1.63
C GLY A 59 -3.73 7.14 -0.34
N THR A 60 -2.86 7.51 0.60
CA THR A 60 -2.67 6.77 1.87
C THR A 60 -2.53 7.72 3.06
N PRO A 61 -2.77 7.25 4.31
CA PRO A 61 -2.53 8.06 5.51
C PRO A 61 -1.08 8.57 5.63
N ALA A 62 -0.09 7.75 5.23
CA ALA A 62 1.31 8.16 5.20
C ALA A 62 1.55 9.29 4.18
N SER A 63 0.92 9.20 3.00
CA SER A 63 0.95 10.28 2.01
C SER A 63 0.21 11.52 2.48
N ALA A 64 -0.83 11.40 3.32
CA ALA A 64 -1.54 12.55 3.88
C ALA A 64 -0.63 13.40 4.78
N ALA A 65 0.23 12.78 5.59
CA ALA A 65 1.26 13.49 6.33
C ALA A 65 2.25 14.19 5.37
N THR A 66 2.59 13.56 4.25
CA THR A 66 3.45 14.15 3.21
C THR A 66 2.82 15.36 2.53
N VAL A 67 1.48 15.41 2.38
CA VAL A 67 0.77 16.58 1.82
C VAL A 67 0.98 17.83 2.68
N LEU A 68 0.96 17.69 4.01
CA LEU A 68 1.03 18.83 4.94
C LEU A 68 2.28 19.68 4.69
N ASP A 69 3.44 19.03 4.59
CA ASP A 69 4.71 19.72 4.35
C ASP A 69 5.05 19.84 2.87
N GLY A 70 4.81 18.79 2.09
CA GLY A 70 5.23 18.71 0.70
C GLY A 70 4.41 19.59 -0.24
N HIS A 71 3.09 19.65 -0.08
CA HIS A 71 2.24 20.50 -0.92
C HIS A 71 2.45 21.99 -0.60
N THR A 72 2.72 22.34 0.66
CA THR A 72 3.02 23.74 1.04
C THR A 72 4.35 24.22 0.46
N LEU A 73 5.36 23.34 0.35
CA LEU A 73 6.60 23.60 -0.38
C LEU A 73 6.37 23.70 -1.90
N ALA A 74 5.56 22.82 -2.48
CA ALA A 74 5.22 22.87 -3.91
C ALA A 74 4.47 24.15 -4.29
N ALA A 75 3.52 24.60 -3.45
CA ALA A 75 2.79 25.86 -3.64
C ALA A 75 3.68 27.11 -3.61
N LYS A 76 4.86 27.04 -2.95
CA LYS A 76 5.88 28.10 -2.94
C LYS A 76 6.83 28.02 -4.16
N GLY A 77 6.51 27.23 -5.17
CA GLY A 77 7.37 26.99 -6.33
C GLY A 77 8.55 26.05 -6.08
N GLN A 78 8.63 25.42 -4.90
CA GLN A 78 9.72 24.52 -4.51
C GLN A 78 9.36 23.04 -4.70
N ALA A 79 8.57 22.73 -5.74
CA ALA A 79 8.08 21.37 -6.00
C ALA A 79 9.22 20.35 -6.18
N ALA A 80 10.27 20.72 -6.93
CA ALA A 80 11.45 19.86 -7.12
C ALA A 80 12.17 19.55 -5.80
N ARG A 81 12.21 20.52 -4.86
CA ARG A 81 12.79 20.35 -3.53
C ARG A 81 11.92 19.44 -2.65
N ALA A 82 10.60 19.61 -2.70
CA ALA A 82 9.67 18.74 -1.97
C ALA A 82 9.79 17.27 -2.43
N LEU A 83 9.84 17.05 -3.75
CA LEU A 83 9.99 15.72 -4.33
C LEU A 83 11.33 15.06 -3.97
N SER A 84 12.44 15.82 -4.00
CA SER A 84 13.75 15.28 -3.65
C SER A 84 13.87 14.94 -2.16
N ILE A 85 13.32 15.76 -1.27
CA ILE A 85 13.25 15.45 0.16
C ILE A 85 12.43 14.17 0.38
N SER A 86 11.27 14.06 -0.27
CA SER A 86 10.42 12.86 -0.18
C SER A 86 11.12 11.60 -0.71
N ALA A 87 11.88 11.72 -1.80
CA ALA A 87 12.65 10.62 -2.36
C ALA A 87 13.73 10.12 -1.39
N VAL A 88 14.52 11.06 -0.83
CA VAL A 88 15.58 10.73 0.13
C VAL A 88 15.00 10.14 1.40
N ALA A 89 13.93 10.71 1.96
CA ALA A 89 13.26 10.20 3.15
C ALA A 89 12.67 8.80 2.93
N SER A 90 12.07 8.54 1.75
CA SER A 90 11.54 7.21 1.42
C SER A 90 12.66 6.18 1.26
N PHE A 91 13.78 6.57 0.67
CA PHE A 91 14.95 5.70 0.51
C PHE A 91 15.59 5.35 1.85
N THR A 92 15.86 6.35 2.70
CA THR A 92 16.47 6.12 4.02
C THR A 92 15.53 5.37 4.95
N GLY A 93 14.24 5.72 4.97
CA GLY A 93 13.22 4.99 5.73
C GLY A 93 13.09 3.54 5.27
N GLY A 94 13.08 3.29 3.95
CA GLY A 94 13.04 1.94 3.38
C GLY A 94 14.28 1.13 3.74
N LEU A 95 15.47 1.73 3.68
CA LEU A 95 16.73 1.06 4.03
C LEU A 95 16.77 0.70 5.52
N ILE A 96 16.44 1.65 6.40
CA ILE A 96 16.39 1.42 7.85
C ILE A 96 15.35 0.35 8.18
N SER A 97 14.14 0.45 7.61
CA SER A 97 13.09 -0.57 7.81
C SER A 97 13.53 -1.95 7.36
N THR A 98 14.29 -2.05 6.27
CA THR A 98 14.80 -3.34 5.77
C THR A 98 15.82 -3.94 6.72
N ILE A 99 16.77 -3.14 7.21
CA ILE A 99 17.79 -3.59 8.19
C ILE A 99 17.11 -4.06 9.48
N VAL A 100 16.16 -3.27 10.00
CA VAL A 100 15.40 -3.61 11.20
C VAL A 100 14.59 -4.88 10.98
N LEU A 101 13.96 -5.04 9.81
CA LEU A 101 13.21 -6.25 9.49
C LEU A 101 14.12 -7.48 9.42
N ILE A 102 15.30 -7.39 8.81
CA ILE A 102 16.27 -8.50 8.75
C ILE A 102 16.69 -8.94 10.16
N ALA A 103 16.89 -7.99 11.09
CA ALA A 103 17.26 -8.30 12.46
C ALA A 103 16.11 -8.93 13.27
N ILE A 104 14.87 -8.46 13.08
CA ILE A 104 13.70 -8.89 13.87
C ILE A 104 13.00 -10.12 13.28
N ALA A 105 13.06 -10.31 11.95
CA ALA A 105 12.44 -11.43 11.25
C ALA A 105 12.77 -12.82 11.84
N PRO A 106 14.02 -13.19 12.15
CA PRO A 106 14.31 -14.50 12.73
C PRO A 106 13.71 -14.66 14.14
N LEU A 107 13.67 -13.58 14.94
CA LEU A 107 13.05 -13.63 16.26
C LEU A 107 11.54 -13.90 16.15
N LEU A 108 10.86 -13.20 15.25
CA LEU A 108 9.45 -13.41 14.96
C LEU A 108 9.18 -14.82 14.43
N ALA A 109 10.02 -15.34 13.53
CA ALA A 109 9.89 -16.68 12.99
C ALA A 109 10.00 -17.75 14.08
N ASN A 110 10.99 -17.64 14.97
CA ASN A 110 11.14 -18.56 16.10
C ASN A 110 9.96 -18.49 17.07
N PHE A 111 9.37 -17.30 17.29
CA PHE A 111 8.19 -17.15 18.10
C PHE A 111 6.96 -17.79 17.45
N ALA A 112 6.76 -17.59 16.15
CA ALA A 112 5.66 -18.17 15.39
C ALA A 112 5.71 -19.71 15.34
N LEU A 113 6.91 -20.31 15.26
CA LEU A 113 7.08 -21.76 15.27
C LEU A 113 6.68 -22.41 16.61
N ARG A 114 6.56 -21.64 17.69
CA ARG A 114 6.11 -22.12 19.01
C ARG A 114 4.59 -22.07 19.18
N PHE A 115 3.85 -21.57 18.19
CA PHE A 115 2.40 -21.48 18.27
C PHE A 115 1.79 -22.88 18.22
N ASN A 116 0.95 -23.17 19.19
CA ASN A 116 0.16 -24.39 19.24
C ASN A 116 -1.33 -24.02 19.09
N ALA A 117 -2.20 -25.03 19.20
CA ALA A 117 -3.65 -24.86 19.09
C ALA A 117 -4.23 -23.67 19.88
N PRO A 118 -3.86 -23.39 21.15
CA PRO A 118 -4.41 -22.25 21.88
C PRO A 118 -3.94 -20.90 21.33
N GLU A 119 -2.68 -20.76 20.90
CA GLU A 119 -2.19 -19.51 20.29
C GLU A 119 -2.86 -19.24 18.94
N TYR A 120 -3.06 -20.27 18.12
CA TYR A 120 -3.81 -20.15 16.87
C TYR A 120 -5.26 -19.74 17.11
N PHE A 121 -5.92 -20.29 18.14
CA PHE A 121 -7.27 -19.87 18.52
C PHE A 121 -7.30 -18.41 18.98
N ALA A 122 -6.38 -18.01 19.85
CA ALA A 122 -6.27 -16.63 20.33
C ALA A 122 -5.99 -15.66 19.17
N LEU A 123 -5.13 -16.04 18.22
CA LEU A 123 -4.83 -15.25 17.02
C LEU A 123 -6.07 -15.09 16.13
N ALA A 124 -6.84 -16.16 15.92
CA ALA A 124 -8.09 -16.12 15.16
C ALA A 124 -9.13 -15.20 15.82
N LEU A 125 -9.30 -15.31 17.14
CA LEU A 125 -10.21 -14.45 17.91
C LEU A 125 -9.76 -12.98 17.87
N PHE A 126 -8.46 -12.74 17.99
CA PHE A 126 -7.87 -11.41 17.90
C PHE A 126 -8.09 -10.79 16.52
N GLY A 127 -7.89 -11.56 15.45
CA GLY A 127 -8.20 -11.13 14.07
C GLY A 127 -9.67 -10.76 13.89
N LEU A 128 -10.59 -11.59 14.40
CA LEU A 128 -12.03 -11.31 14.36
C LEU A 128 -12.40 -10.04 15.14
N THR A 129 -11.73 -9.81 16.27
CA THR A 129 -11.89 -8.60 17.09
C THR A 129 -11.40 -7.35 16.35
N ILE A 130 -10.28 -7.45 15.60
CA ILE A 130 -9.81 -6.34 14.75
C ILE A 130 -10.83 -6.01 13.66
N ILE A 131 -11.39 -7.01 12.98
CA ILE A 131 -12.42 -6.79 11.94
C ILE A 131 -13.63 -6.06 12.53
N ALA A 132 -14.07 -6.46 13.73
CA ALA A 132 -15.16 -5.81 14.45
C ALA A 132 -14.80 -4.36 14.84
N SER A 133 -13.56 -4.12 15.29
CA SER A 133 -13.05 -2.81 15.71
C SER A 133 -12.90 -1.81 14.56
N VAL A 134 -12.35 -2.25 13.42
CA VAL A 134 -12.14 -1.40 12.23
C VAL A 134 -13.48 -0.98 11.60
N SER A 135 -14.54 -1.74 11.83
CA SER A 135 -15.90 -1.44 11.35
C SER A 135 -16.60 -0.33 12.15
N SER A 136 -15.85 0.66 12.63
CA SER A 136 -16.20 1.73 13.60
C SER A 136 -17.55 2.44 13.38
N GLN A 137 -18.14 2.40 12.19
CA GLN A 137 -19.47 2.97 11.94
C GLN A 137 -20.64 1.96 12.01
N ASN A 138 -20.38 0.67 11.83
CA ASN A 138 -21.40 -0.37 11.90
C ASN A 138 -20.79 -1.76 12.16
N ILE A 139 -20.62 -2.09 13.44
CA ILE A 139 -20.05 -3.37 13.91
C ILE A 139 -20.82 -4.56 13.32
N LEU A 140 -22.14 -4.44 13.15
CA LEU A 140 -22.98 -5.50 12.60
C LEU A 140 -22.60 -5.81 11.14
N LYS A 141 -22.29 -4.79 10.32
CA LYS A 141 -21.82 -4.99 8.94
C LYS A 141 -20.45 -5.66 8.89
N GLY A 142 -19.54 -5.27 9.79
CA GLY A 142 -18.22 -5.89 9.92
C GLY A 142 -18.29 -7.36 10.31
N LEU A 143 -19.11 -7.67 11.31
CA LEU A 143 -19.32 -9.04 11.76
C LEU A 143 -20.00 -9.88 10.68
N LEU A 144 -21.03 -9.36 10.01
CA LEU A 144 -21.68 -10.03 8.87
C LEU A 144 -20.69 -10.30 7.73
N ALA A 145 -19.87 -9.34 7.35
CA ALA A 145 -18.85 -9.52 6.32
C ALA A 145 -17.80 -10.58 6.73
N GLY A 146 -17.39 -10.58 8.00
CA GLY A 146 -16.49 -11.60 8.56
C GLY A 146 -17.11 -13.00 8.57
N THR A 147 -18.37 -13.13 8.98
CA THR A 147 -19.10 -14.40 8.97
C THR A 147 -19.32 -14.91 7.54
N ILE A 148 -19.66 -14.04 6.59
CA ILE A 148 -19.77 -14.40 5.17
C ILE A 148 -18.42 -14.90 4.63
N GLY A 149 -17.33 -14.19 4.93
CA GLY A 149 -15.98 -14.62 4.53
C GLY A 149 -15.58 -15.97 5.12
N LEU A 150 -15.90 -16.22 6.40
CA LEU A 150 -15.72 -17.51 7.06
C LEU A 150 -16.53 -18.62 6.38
N LEU A 151 -17.80 -18.39 6.07
CA LEU A 151 -18.65 -19.37 5.38
C LEU A 151 -18.11 -19.72 3.99
N ILE A 152 -17.67 -18.72 3.22
CA ILE A 152 -17.05 -18.92 1.91
C ILE A 152 -15.75 -19.73 2.04
N SER A 153 -14.96 -19.48 3.08
CA SER A 153 -13.71 -20.22 3.35
C SER A 153 -13.96 -21.70 3.73
N THR A 154 -15.14 -22.04 4.27
CA THR A 154 -15.50 -23.43 4.59
C THR A 154 -15.98 -24.26 3.40
N VAL A 155 -16.10 -23.66 2.21
CA VAL A 155 -16.43 -24.37 0.97
C VAL A 155 -15.23 -25.20 0.53
N GLY A 156 -15.42 -26.52 0.41
CA GLY A 156 -14.38 -27.45 -0.04
C GLY A 156 -14.32 -28.75 0.76
N LEU A 157 -13.25 -29.51 0.57
CA LEU A 157 -12.98 -30.70 1.36
C LEU A 157 -12.46 -30.30 2.75
N ASP A 158 -13.06 -30.90 3.78
CA ASP A 158 -12.55 -30.79 5.14
C ASP A 158 -11.15 -31.43 5.23
N PRO A 159 -10.12 -30.71 5.71
CA PRO A 159 -8.74 -31.21 5.68
C PRO A 159 -8.46 -32.37 6.64
N ILE A 160 -9.37 -32.65 7.59
CA ILE A 160 -9.21 -33.72 8.58
C ILE A 160 -10.01 -34.96 8.16
N SER A 161 -11.26 -34.75 7.75
CA SER A 161 -12.24 -35.82 7.52
C SER A 161 -12.50 -36.09 6.04
N SER A 162 -11.95 -35.29 5.12
CA SER A 162 -12.15 -35.39 3.67
C SER A 162 -13.61 -35.38 3.23
N VAL A 163 -14.50 -34.83 4.08
CA VAL A 163 -15.92 -34.70 3.79
C VAL A 163 -16.12 -33.40 2.98
N PRO A 164 -16.82 -33.45 1.83
CA PRO A 164 -17.13 -32.24 1.06
C PRO A 164 -18.16 -31.38 1.79
N ARG A 165 -17.84 -30.11 2.02
CA ARG A 165 -18.71 -29.11 2.63
C ARG A 165 -19.05 -28.04 1.59
N PHE A 166 -20.35 -27.81 1.39
CA PHE A 166 -20.87 -26.79 0.46
C PHE A 166 -20.38 -26.91 -1.00
N THR A 167 -20.02 -28.11 -1.47
CA THR A 167 -19.56 -28.34 -2.86
C THR A 167 -20.71 -28.56 -3.84
N PHE A 168 -21.94 -28.84 -3.35
CA PHE A 168 -23.16 -29.02 -4.15
C PHE A 168 -23.03 -29.98 -5.35
N GLY A 169 -22.09 -30.94 -5.29
CA GLY A 169 -21.82 -31.90 -6.37
C GLY A 169 -20.94 -31.37 -7.50
N VAL A 170 -20.43 -30.14 -7.41
CA VAL A 170 -19.50 -29.55 -8.39
C VAL A 170 -18.06 -29.91 -8.02
N MET A 171 -17.36 -30.63 -8.91
CA MET A 171 -15.96 -31.06 -8.71
C MET A 171 -14.99 -29.89 -8.47
N ASP A 172 -15.17 -28.76 -9.16
CA ASP A 172 -14.29 -27.60 -8.99
C ASP A 172 -14.34 -27.00 -7.57
N LEU A 173 -15.47 -27.19 -6.86
CA LEU A 173 -15.61 -26.71 -5.48
C LEU A 173 -14.92 -27.64 -4.46
N TYR A 174 -14.47 -28.83 -4.83
CA TYR A 174 -13.78 -29.74 -3.91
C TYR A 174 -12.43 -29.16 -3.47
N SER A 175 -11.75 -28.46 -4.38
CA SER A 175 -10.53 -27.70 -4.11
C SER A 175 -10.78 -26.44 -3.28
N GLY A 176 -12.05 -26.15 -2.97
CA GLY A 176 -12.48 -24.93 -2.30
C GLY A 176 -12.41 -23.70 -3.19
N ILE A 177 -12.79 -22.56 -2.63
CA ILE A 177 -12.73 -21.28 -3.32
C ILE A 177 -11.32 -20.71 -3.14
N ASN A 178 -10.60 -20.50 -4.23
CA ASN A 178 -9.27 -19.90 -4.15
C ASN A 178 -9.40 -18.44 -3.67
N VAL A 179 -8.98 -18.21 -2.42
CA VAL A 179 -9.08 -16.93 -1.72
C VAL A 179 -8.36 -15.83 -2.49
N ILE A 180 -7.26 -16.15 -3.16
CA ILE A 180 -6.41 -15.18 -3.85
C ILE A 180 -7.16 -14.53 -5.04
N PRO A 181 -7.65 -15.27 -6.07
CA PRO A 181 -8.46 -14.71 -7.14
C PRO A 181 -9.69 -13.94 -6.65
N VAL A 182 -10.36 -14.42 -5.60
CA VAL A 182 -11.53 -13.73 -5.03
C VAL A 182 -11.15 -12.37 -4.48
N LEU A 183 -10.08 -12.28 -3.68
CA LEU A 183 -9.60 -11.01 -3.14
C LEU A 183 -9.18 -10.05 -4.26
N ILE A 184 -8.47 -10.54 -5.28
CA ILE A 184 -8.05 -9.74 -6.42
C ILE A 184 -9.27 -9.18 -7.17
N GLY A 185 -10.25 -10.03 -7.49
CA GLY A 185 -11.48 -9.62 -8.16
C GLY A 185 -12.28 -8.61 -7.35
N LEU A 186 -12.41 -8.84 -6.04
CA LEU A 186 -13.11 -7.93 -5.13
C LEU A 186 -12.43 -6.57 -5.05
N PHE A 187 -11.10 -6.51 -4.88
CA PHE A 187 -10.37 -5.25 -4.82
C PHE A 187 -10.37 -4.50 -6.15
N ALA A 188 -10.15 -5.21 -7.26
CA ALA A 188 -10.17 -4.60 -8.59
C ALA A 188 -11.56 -4.05 -8.95
N LEU A 189 -12.62 -4.81 -8.65
CA LEU A 189 -14.00 -4.40 -8.92
C LEU A 189 -14.43 -3.23 -8.03
N SER A 190 -14.17 -3.31 -6.72
CA SER A 190 -14.48 -2.23 -5.78
C SER A 190 -13.82 -0.92 -6.20
N GLU A 191 -12.57 -0.98 -6.66
CA GLU A 191 -11.85 0.21 -7.10
C GLU A 191 -12.37 0.73 -8.44
N ALA A 192 -12.64 -0.14 -9.41
CA ALA A 192 -13.21 0.28 -10.68
C ALA A 192 -14.51 1.06 -10.48
N ILE A 193 -15.37 0.60 -9.56
CA ILE A 193 -16.61 1.28 -9.20
C ILE A 193 -16.31 2.63 -8.52
N ASN A 194 -15.41 2.68 -7.54
CA ASN A 194 -15.03 3.91 -6.85
C ASN A 194 -14.42 4.96 -7.80
N GLN A 195 -13.58 4.54 -8.74
CA GLN A 195 -12.99 5.43 -9.74
C GLN A 195 -14.04 5.98 -10.68
N ILE A 196 -14.97 5.15 -11.15
CA ILE A 196 -16.11 5.60 -11.96
C ILE A 196 -16.92 6.64 -11.19
N GLU A 197 -17.24 6.38 -9.91
CA GLU A 197 -17.97 7.34 -9.07
C GLU A 197 -17.21 8.66 -8.90
N LYS A 198 -15.89 8.61 -8.68
CA LYS A 198 -15.05 9.80 -8.51
C LYS A 198 -14.97 10.62 -9.80
N ILE A 199 -14.80 9.97 -10.96
CA ILE A 199 -14.80 10.62 -12.28
C ILE A 199 -16.17 11.27 -12.56
N LEU A 200 -17.27 10.64 -12.14
CA LEU A 200 -18.62 11.20 -12.30
C LEU A 200 -18.87 12.39 -11.37
N LYS A 201 -18.21 12.47 -10.20
CA LYS A 201 -18.35 13.57 -9.23
C LYS A 201 -17.39 14.75 -9.46
N GLU A 202 -16.18 14.50 -9.96
CA GLU A 202 -15.17 15.55 -10.20
C GLU A 202 -15.29 16.14 -11.63
N LYS A 203 -15.88 17.34 -11.75
CA LYS A 203 -15.77 18.17 -12.96
C LYS A 203 -14.31 18.60 -13.14
N LYS A 204 -13.62 18.05 -14.15
CA LYS A 204 -12.32 18.47 -14.74
C LYS A 204 -11.33 19.12 -13.76
N ALA A 205 -10.38 18.33 -13.25
CA ALA A 205 -9.18 18.90 -12.64
C ALA A 205 -8.33 19.61 -13.70
N GLU A 206 -8.16 20.94 -13.56
CA GLU A 206 -7.22 21.71 -14.37
C GLU A 206 -5.78 21.31 -14.05
N VAL A 207 -5.03 20.92 -15.08
CA VAL A 207 -3.61 20.57 -14.94
C VAL A 207 -2.81 21.87 -14.88
N PRO A 208 -2.12 22.21 -13.76
CA PRO A 208 -1.27 23.38 -13.72
C PRO A 208 -0.06 23.17 -14.65
N LYS A 209 0.13 24.09 -15.61
CA LYS A 209 1.29 24.09 -16.52
C LYS A 209 2.55 24.44 -15.72
N PHE A 210 3.58 23.59 -15.77
CA PHE A 210 4.90 23.88 -15.21
C PHE A 210 5.97 23.95 -16.30
N ASP A 211 6.81 24.99 -16.19
CA ASP A 211 7.91 25.35 -17.07
C ASP A 211 9.14 24.44 -16.84
N HIS A 212 9.72 23.93 -17.92
CA HIS A 212 10.90 23.08 -17.93
C HIS A 212 12.17 23.93 -17.83
N LYS A 213 12.55 24.34 -16.63
CA LYS A 213 13.93 24.81 -16.36
C LYS A 213 14.60 23.96 -15.31
N LEU A 214 15.47 23.07 -15.77
CA LEU A 214 16.48 22.41 -14.95
C LEU A 214 17.41 23.48 -14.36
N LEU A 215 17.67 23.36 -13.06
CA LEU A 215 18.47 24.28 -12.24
C LEU A 215 19.81 24.61 -12.89
N SER A 216 20.09 25.91 -13.05
CA SER A 216 21.32 26.41 -13.66
C SER A 216 22.45 26.43 -12.64
N LYS A 217 23.69 26.20 -13.08
CA LYS A 217 24.90 26.20 -12.22
C LYS A 217 25.14 27.52 -11.47
N LYS A 218 24.41 28.59 -11.81
CA LYS A 218 24.39 29.87 -11.07
C LYS A 218 23.56 29.79 -9.79
N ASP A 219 22.42 29.07 -9.79
CA ASP A 219 21.53 28.93 -8.63
C ASP A 219 22.24 28.18 -7.49
N LEU A 220 23.10 27.21 -7.84
CA LEU A 220 23.91 26.46 -6.88
C LEU A 220 24.96 27.32 -6.15
N LYS A 221 25.47 28.37 -6.82
CA LYS A 221 26.48 29.28 -6.25
C LYS A 221 25.85 30.35 -5.35
N GLU A 222 24.62 30.76 -5.64
CA GLU A 222 23.84 31.68 -4.80
C GLU A 222 23.23 31.01 -3.56
N MET A 223 22.99 29.68 -3.60
CA MET A 223 22.49 28.94 -2.42
C MET A 223 23.56 28.59 -1.38
N MET A 224 24.85 28.60 -1.71
CA MET A 224 25.93 28.30 -0.74
C MET A 224 25.92 29.19 0.51
N PRO A 225 25.88 30.54 0.42
CA PRO A 225 25.87 31.37 1.62
C PRO A 225 24.61 31.19 2.46
N THR A 226 23.49 30.82 1.84
CA THR A 226 22.19 30.59 2.51
C THR A 226 22.17 29.23 3.22
N ALA A 227 22.80 28.20 2.65
CA ALA A 227 22.97 26.88 3.26
C ALA A 227 23.85 26.92 4.52
N VAL A 228 24.92 27.72 4.49
CA VAL A 228 25.79 27.94 5.66
C VAL A 228 25.05 28.74 6.74
N LYS A 229 24.28 29.77 6.38
CA LYS A 229 23.46 30.54 7.34
C LYS A 229 22.35 29.70 7.99
N SER A 230 21.70 28.80 7.24
CA SER A 230 20.69 27.90 7.82
C SER A 230 21.27 26.83 8.75
N GLY A 231 22.56 26.49 8.61
CA GLY A 231 23.24 25.56 9.51
C GLY A 231 23.63 26.17 10.87
N VAL A 232 23.73 27.50 10.96
CA VAL A 232 24.15 28.21 12.19
C VAL A 232 22.96 28.69 13.02
N MET A 233 21.77 28.81 12.43
CA MET A 233 20.58 29.34 13.12
C MET A 233 19.61 28.23 13.57
N VAL A 234 20.15 27.10 14.01
CA VAL A 234 19.45 26.10 14.82
C VAL A 234 19.87 26.30 16.28
N GLN A 235 19.19 27.24 16.95
CA GLN A 235 18.89 27.32 18.39
C GLN A 235 18.40 28.74 18.68
N PRO A 236 17.40 28.95 19.57
CA PRO A 236 16.74 28.02 20.49
C PRO A 236 15.31 27.63 20.07
#